data_AF-A0A916Y487-F1
#
_entry.id   AF-A0A916Y487-F1
#
_cell.length_a   1.000
_cell.length_b   1.000
_cell.length_c   1.000
_cell.angle_alpha   90.00
_cell.angle_beta   90.00
_cell.angle_gamma   90.00
#
_symmetry.space_group_name_H-M   'P 1'
#
loop_
_entity.id
_entity.type
_entity.pdbx_description
1 polymer ?
#
loop_
_entity_poly.entity_id
_entity_poly.type
_entity_poly.pdbx_seq_one_letter_code
_entity_poly.pdbx_strand_id
1 'polypeptide(L)' 'MDWGRLQYLESEALLTAMEVLAFDHHIPSLPVHDSLIFPESHGEIGKETIKASFKSIVGVEPVVM' A
#
# COMPACT_ATOMS: atom_id res chain seq x y z
N MET A 1 10.26 10.40 -16.27
CA MET A 1 9.20 9.55 -15.73
C MET A 1 8.29 9.21 -16.90
N ASP A 2 8.15 7.93 -17.26
CA ASP A 2 7.17 7.47 -18.24
C ASP A 2 6.04 6.72 -17.53
N TRP A 3 4.99 6.36 -18.27
CA TRP A 3 3.82 5.72 -17.70
C TRP A 3 4.12 4.35 -17.08
N GLY A 4 4.98 3.56 -17.72
CA GLY A 4 5.36 2.23 -17.23
C GLY A 4 6.11 2.31 -15.90
N ARG A 5 7.03 3.26 -15.76
CA ARG A 5 7.74 3.49 -14.51
C ARG A 5 6.81 3.96 -13.38
N LEU A 6 5.79 4.75 -13.70
CA LEU A 6 4.83 5.21 -12.70
C LEU A 6 3.98 4.05 -12.17
N GLN A 7 3.44 3.21 -13.06
CA GLN A 7 2.69 2.02 -12.70
C GLN A 7 3.54 1.00 -11.92
N TYR A 8 4.83 0.87 -12.28
CA TYR A 8 5.75 0.02 -11.54
C TYR A 8 5.92 0.50 -10.10
N LEU A 9 6.25 1.78 -9.90
CA LEU A 9 6.44 2.34 -8.55
C LEU A 9 5.18 2.26 -7.68
N GLU A 10 4.01 2.51 -8.27
CA GLU A 10 2.72 2.34 -7.60
C GLU A 10 2.50 0.89 -7.15
N SER A 11 2.77 -0.08 -8.04
CA SER A 11 2.65 -1.50 -7.73
C SER A 11 3.61 -1.92 -6.61
N GLU A 12 4.87 -1.46 -6.64
CA GLU A 12 5.85 -1.75 -5.60
C GLU A 12 5.42 -1.20 -4.24
N ALA A 13 4.85 0.01 -4.21
CA ALA A 13 4.32 0.61 -2.99
C ALA A 13 3.16 -0.21 -2.39
N LEU A 14 2.25 -0.70 -3.24
CA LEU A 14 1.13 -1.55 -2.80
C LEU A 14 1.60 -2.94 -2.34
N LEU A 15 2.52 -3.58 -3.06
CA LEU A 15 3.08 -4.86 -2.67
C LEU A 15 3.83 -4.76 -1.34
N THR A 16 4.61 -3.69 -1.15
CA THR A 16 5.29 -3.41 0.12
C THR A 16 4.27 -3.24 1.26
N ALA A 17 3.19 -2.49 1.04
CA ALA A 17 2.13 -2.35 2.04
C ALA A 17 1.45 -3.69 2.37
N MET A 18 1.19 -4.53 1.37
CA MET A 18 0.64 -5.87 1.54
C MET A 18 1.56 -6.76 2.38
N GLU A 19 2.87 -6.73 2.12
CA GLU A 19 3.87 -7.50 2.88
C GLU A 19 3.93 -7.05 4.34
N VAL A 20 3.96 -5.74 4.61
CA VAL A 20 3.97 -5.20 5.98
C VAL A 20 2.68 -5.58 6.71
N LEU A 21 1.52 -5.45 6.07
CA LEU A 21 0.25 -5.90 6.64
C LEU A 21 0.30 -7.40 7.00
N ALA A 22 0.81 -8.23 6.10
CA ALA A 22 0.84 -9.68 6.29
C ALA A 22 1.84 -10.13 7.36
N PHE A 23 3.08 -9.62 7.33
CA PHE A 23 4.19 -10.15 8.13
C PHE A 23 4.38 -9.41 9.46
N ASP A 24 4.17 -8.10 9.48
CA ASP A 24 4.38 -7.31 10.70
C ASP A 24 3.09 -7.22 11.52
N HIS A 25 1.95 -7.04 10.84
CA HIS A 25 0.65 -6.86 11.50
C HIS A 25 -0.23 -8.11 11.53
N HIS A 26 0.14 -9.18 10.81
CA HIS A 26 -0.67 -10.41 10.70
C HIS A 26 -2.09 -10.16 10.16
N ILE A 27 -2.24 -9.14 9.32
CA ILE A 27 -3.50 -8.73 8.69
C ILE A 27 -3.50 -9.23 7.24
N PRO A 28 -4.45 -10.10 6.85
CA PRO A 28 -4.58 -10.49 5.46
C PRO A 28 -5.06 -9.30 4.63
N SER A 29 -4.51 -9.15 3.44
CA SER A 29 -4.96 -8.17 2.46
C SER A 29 -4.98 -8.75 1.05
N LEU A 30 -5.84 -8.20 0.19
CA LEU A 30 -6.00 -8.58 -1.21
C LEU A 30 -5.72 -7.36 -2.11
N PRO A 31 -4.68 -7.40 -2.96
CA PRO A 31 -4.43 -6.32 -3.90
C PRO A 31 -5.42 -6.38 -5.07
N VAL A 32 -6.01 -5.23 -5.40
CA VAL A 32 -6.92 -5.04 -6.54
C VAL A 32 -6.54 -3.75 -7.25
N HIS A 33 -5.80 -3.87 -8.35
CA HIS A 33 -5.23 -2.72 -9.08
C HIS A 33 -4.45 -1.78 -8.15
N ASP A 34 -4.96 -0.56 -7.95
CA ASP A 34 -4.39 0.51 -7.14
C ASP A 34 -4.87 0.47 -5.67
N SER A 35 -5.60 -0.58 -5.29
CA SER A 35 -6.28 -0.68 -4.01
C SER A 35 -5.85 -1.92 -3.23
N LEU A 36 -5.95 -1.86 -1.89
CA LEU A 36 -5.79 -3.01 -0.99
C LEU A 36 -7.07 -3.20 -0.19
N ILE A 37 -7.63 -4.41 -0.26
CA ILE A 37 -8.79 -4.81 0.54
C ILE A 37 -8.28 -5.53 1.78
N PHE A 38 -8.71 -5.10 2.97
CA PHE A 38 -8.38 -5.70 4.26
C PHE A 38 -9.58 -5.55 5.23
N PRO A 39 -9.61 -6.27 6.36
CA PRO A 39 -10.71 -6.17 7.30
C PRO A 39 -10.90 -4.75 7.83
N GLU A 40 -12.15 -4.28 7.86
CA GLU A 40 -12.52 -2.92 8.30
C GLU A 40 -12.06 -2.62 9.74
N SER A 41 -12.01 -3.64 10.60
CA SER A 41 -11.49 -3.53 11.97
C SER A 41 -10.04 -3.06 12.05
N HIS A 42 -9.29 -3.11 10.95
CA HIS A 42 -7.91 -2.64 10.83
C HIS A 42 -7.77 -1.44 9.90
N GLY A 43 -8.86 -0.68 9.68
CA GLY A 43 -8.93 0.52 8.86
C GLY A 43 -7.73 1.46 9.01
N GLU A 44 -7.44 1.87 10.25
CA GLU A 44 -6.40 2.84 10.56
C GLU A 44 -4.99 2.29 10.29
N ILE A 45 -4.71 1.06 10.72
CA ILE A 45 -3.42 0.39 10.46
C ILE A 45 -3.19 0.25 8.97
N GLY A 46 -4.17 -0.23 8.20
CA GLY A 46 -4.04 -0.37 6.75
C GLY A 46 -3.78 0.96 6.04
N LYS A 47 -4.47 2.04 6.44
CA LYS A 47 -4.24 3.38 5.88
C LYS A 47 -2.82 3.88 6.15
N GLU A 48 -2.34 3.76 7.39
CA GLU A 48 -1.00 4.20 7.75
C GLU A 48 0.08 3.35 7.09
N THR A 49 -0.11 2.04 6.95
CA THR A 49 0.81 1.16 6.22
C THR A 49 0.89 1.54 4.74
N ILE A 50 -0.23 1.81 4.07
CA ILE A 50 -0.24 2.26 2.66
C ILE A 50 0.51 3.59 2.53
N LYS A 51 0.20 4.57 3.39
CA LYS A 51 0.87 5.88 3.36
C LYS A 51 2.38 5.76 3.55
N ALA A 52 2.81 4.97 4.52
CA ALA A 52 4.23 4.75 4.82
C ALA A 52 4.96 4.09 3.65
N SER A 53 4.39 3.04 3.04
CA SER A 53 4.98 2.36 1.89
C SER A 53 5.04 3.24 0.65
N PHE A 54 4.00 4.02 0.36
CA PHE A 54 4.06 4.99 -0.75
C PHE A 54 5.11 6.07 -0.51
N LYS A 55 5.21 6.59 0.70
CA LYS A 55 6.20 7.60 1.05
C LYS A 55 7.63 7.07 0.95
N SER A 56 7.87 5.81 1.29
CA SER A 56 9.21 5.20 1.20
C SER A 56 9.64 4.94 -0.24
N ILE A 57 8.72 4.51 -1.12
CA ILE A 57 9.01 4.16 -2.51
C ILE A 57 8.96 5.39 -3.45
N VAL A 58 7.94 6.23 -3.30
CA VAL A 58 7.64 7.35 -4.20
C VAL A 58 8.12 8.69 -3.63
N GLY A 59 8.34 8.79 -2.32
CA GLY A 59 8.77 10.02 -1.64
C GLY A 59 7.62 10.98 -1.31
N VAL A 60 6.37 10.60 -1.59
CA VAL A 60 5.18 11.41 -1.38
C VAL A 60 4.14 10.60 -0.61
N GLU A 61 3.44 11.27 0.30
CA GLU A 61 2.37 10.65 1.08
C GLU A 61 1.04 10.75 0.31
N PRO A 62 0.35 9.62 0.04
CA PRO A 62 -0.89 9.59 -0.70
C PRO A 62 -2.10 9.91 0.19
N VAL A 63 -3.22 10.28 -0.44
CA VAL A 63 -4.52 10.33 0.23
C VAL A 63 -5.16 8.94 0.13
N VAL A 64 -5.49 8.34 1.28
CA VAL A 64 -6.10 7.01 1.37
C VAL A 64 -7.48 7.15 2.03
N MET A 65 -8.51 6.56 1.41
CA MET A 65 -9.91 6.64 1.85
C MET A 65 -10.32 5.47 2.73
#